data_AF-A0A564W8A7-F1
#
_entry.id   AF-A0A564W8A7-F1
#
_cell.length_a   1.000
_cell.length_b   1.000
_cell.length_c   1.000
_cell.angle_alpha   90.00
_cell.angle_beta   90.00
_cell.angle_gamma   90.00
#
_symmetry.space_group_name_H-M   'P 1'
#
loop_
_entity.id
_entity.type
_entity.pdbx_description
1 polymer ?
#
loop_
_entity_poly.entity_id
_entity_poly.type
_entity_poly.pdbx_seq_one_letter_code
_entity_poly.pdbx_strand_id
1 'polypeptide(L)'
;MECVKVDYKEFEAMTIQHSKDLLQAGELRATSEIGRDEVALNGLSRAEVERGVLYHAQGILEDMGLENEVELLAARVHGSRSREELYRDDSDLDVVLSYRGNIREDSFFNELNAHGMAMAGIKVDINPIAEERITLAEYMRESEAYLDQQEIKKLAVDLDNFSYEYDTYEYKDTVENREEQVEKITEDILNKKTECLKDWLVEVSEESDIDSDVITARSLLSRLENAETLSIFTRQPEQEQPEATISFYVAECMEFPVMGEYHNNLTLEEAIKIYESIPAERLHGIKGIGFDLQDGDEDYSGEYGLMSGDRIERNLIDMIPHYKESPLVQKAINDMEKYLNEKHEKVQETKQTVEVKQEVPEAPVKKESGSVEPNQTQKKEPAKGEKGELKKSVLQSLKKFQARAKAQEQKNKEAEKTKAHKKGDVEL
;
A
#
# COMPACT_ATOMS: atom_id res chain seq x y z
N MET A 1 43.78 -15.46 25.36
CA MET A 1 42.95 -14.56 24.55
C MET A 1 43.85 -13.43 24.10
N GLU A 2 44.05 -13.29 22.79
CA GLU A 2 44.68 -12.10 22.21
C GLU A 2 43.63 -10.98 22.17
N CYS A 3 43.93 -9.82 22.75
CA CYS A 3 43.11 -8.63 22.57
C CYS A 3 43.42 -8.05 21.18
N VAL A 4 42.48 -8.19 20.26
CA VAL A 4 42.53 -7.56 18.94
C VAL A 4 41.99 -6.14 19.07
N LYS A 5 42.73 -5.16 18.55
CA LYS A 5 42.23 -3.78 18.43
C LYS A 5 41.27 -3.75 17.24
N VAL A 6 39.97 -3.64 17.51
CA VAL A 6 38.94 -3.48 16.49
C VAL A 6 38.71 -1.98 16.24
N ASP A 7 38.48 -1.59 14.98
CA ASP A 7 38.06 -0.24 14.67
C ASP A 7 36.67 0.04 15.26
N TYR A 8 36.43 1.26 15.75
CA TYR A 8 35.17 1.56 16.43
C TYR A 8 33.96 1.46 15.49
N LYS A 9 34.08 1.93 14.23
CA LYS A 9 33.00 1.84 13.25
C LYS A 9 32.72 0.40 12.84
N GLU A 10 33.77 -0.39 12.67
CA GLU A 10 33.65 -1.83 12.38
C GLU A 10 32.91 -2.56 13.51
N PHE A 11 33.27 -2.30 14.77
CA PHE A 11 32.58 -2.86 15.93
C PHE A 11 31.11 -2.42 16.01
N GLU A 12 30.82 -1.18 15.63
CA GLU A 12 29.46 -0.65 15.60
C GLU A 12 28.58 -1.38 14.57
N ALA A 13 29.10 -1.57 13.35
CA ALA A 13 28.43 -2.33 12.29
C ALA A 13 28.21 -3.78 12.70
N MET A 14 29.21 -4.44 13.29
CA MET A 14 29.09 -5.81 13.80
C MET A 14 28.00 -5.96 14.87
N THR A 15 27.87 -4.99 15.77
CA THR A 15 26.85 -5.03 16.84
C THR A 15 25.44 -4.88 16.27
N ILE A 16 25.25 -3.97 15.29
CA ILE A 16 23.97 -3.83 14.59
C ILE A 16 23.64 -5.13 13.84
N GLN A 17 24.61 -5.67 13.10
CA GLN A 17 24.41 -6.89 12.34
C GLN A 17 24.06 -8.07 13.24
N HIS A 18 24.77 -8.22 14.37
CA HIS A 18 24.47 -9.27 15.34
C HIS A 18 23.04 -9.18 15.89
N SER A 19 22.57 -7.97 16.22
CA SER A 19 21.19 -7.75 16.68
C SER A 19 20.17 -8.16 15.61
N LYS A 20 20.44 -7.85 14.34
CA LYS A 20 19.63 -8.28 13.20
C LYS A 20 19.62 -9.80 13.05
N ASP A 21 20.78 -10.44 13.12
CA ASP A 21 20.91 -11.89 12.98
C ASP A 21 20.14 -12.64 14.08
N LEU A 22 20.19 -12.15 15.32
CA LEU A 22 19.42 -12.70 16.43
C LEU A 22 17.90 -12.60 16.18
N LEU A 23 17.44 -11.44 15.72
CA LEU A 23 16.03 -11.24 15.37
C LEU A 23 15.60 -12.18 14.25
N GLN A 24 16.41 -12.34 13.20
CA GLN A 24 16.15 -13.26 12.08
C GLN A 24 16.20 -14.73 12.50
N ALA A 25 16.98 -15.08 13.52
CA ALA A 25 17.00 -16.41 14.12
C ALA A 25 15.80 -16.70 15.03
N GLY A 26 14.87 -15.75 15.18
CA GLY A 26 13.68 -15.86 16.02
C GLY A 26 13.91 -15.52 17.50
N GLU A 27 15.08 -14.98 17.86
CA GLU A 27 15.34 -14.52 19.22
C GLU A 27 14.75 -13.13 19.45
N LEU A 28 13.44 -13.09 19.68
CA LEU A 28 12.70 -11.85 19.91
C LEU A 28 12.98 -11.31 21.33
N ARG A 29 13.75 -10.22 21.39
CA ARG A 29 13.99 -9.42 22.61
C ARG A 29 13.18 -8.13 22.56
N ALA A 30 12.74 -7.63 23.72
CA ALA A 30 11.95 -6.41 23.81
C ALA A 30 12.63 -5.21 23.12
N THR A 31 13.95 -5.08 23.26
CA THR A 31 14.77 -4.07 22.57
C THR A 31 15.90 -4.76 21.79
N SER A 32 16.55 -4.02 20.89
CA SER A 32 17.79 -4.40 20.20
C SER A 32 18.99 -4.58 21.13
N GLU A 33 18.91 -4.02 22.34
CA GLU A 33 19.98 -3.99 23.36
C GLU A 33 21.25 -3.23 22.93
N ILE A 34 21.16 -2.47 21.84
CA ILE A 34 22.22 -1.57 21.39
C ILE A 34 22.19 -0.32 22.27
N GLY A 35 23.01 -0.34 23.32
CA GLY A 35 23.07 0.71 24.35
C GLY A 35 24.14 1.78 24.12
N ARG A 36 24.58 1.99 22.88
CA ARG A 36 25.54 3.05 22.53
C ARG A 36 24.83 4.27 21.95
N ASP A 37 25.35 5.45 22.24
CA ASP A 37 24.80 6.71 21.74
C ASP A 37 25.01 6.82 20.22
N GLU A 38 23.96 7.14 19.48
CA GLU A 38 24.01 7.34 18.02
C GLU A 38 23.76 8.81 17.68
N VAL A 39 24.61 9.39 16.82
CA VAL A 39 24.45 10.79 16.37
C VAL A 39 23.11 11.00 15.67
N ALA A 40 22.68 10.02 14.86
CA ALA A 40 21.39 10.05 14.17
C ALA A 40 20.18 10.08 15.12
N LEU A 41 20.37 9.71 16.39
CA LEU A 41 19.36 9.68 17.45
C LEU A 41 19.56 10.80 18.48
N ASN A 42 20.27 11.88 18.10
CA ASN A 42 20.64 12.99 18.99
C ASN A 42 21.34 12.54 20.29
N GLY A 43 22.19 11.51 20.19
CA GLY A 43 22.97 10.98 21.31
C GLY A 43 22.20 10.02 22.21
N LEU A 44 20.99 9.59 21.83
CA LEU A 44 20.33 8.44 22.45
C LEU A 44 20.83 7.14 21.84
N SER A 45 20.77 6.07 22.62
CA SER A 45 20.94 4.72 22.10
C SER A 45 19.64 4.12 21.58
N ARG A 46 19.72 3.18 20.63
CA ARG A 46 18.53 2.45 20.14
C ARG A 46 17.77 1.78 21.28
N ALA A 47 18.48 1.15 22.22
CA ALA A 47 17.85 0.49 23.36
C ALA A 47 17.09 1.47 24.27
N GLU A 48 17.55 2.73 24.40
CA GLU A 48 16.82 3.75 25.14
C GLU A 48 15.57 4.22 24.41
N VAL A 49 15.67 4.44 23.10
CA VAL A 49 14.52 4.81 22.25
C VAL A 49 13.45 3.72 22.29
N GLU A 50 13.83 2.48 21.99
CA GLU A 50 12.93 1.32 21.93
C GLU A 50 12.25 1.07 23.27
N ARG A 51 13.00 1.16 24.37
CA ARG A 51 12.45 1.02 25.73
C ARG A 51 11.49 2.15 26.06
N GLY A 52 11.81 3.39 25.67
CA GLY A 52 10.93 4.54 25.88
C GLY A 52 9.60 4.37 25.13
N VAL A 53 9.65 3.86 23.89
CA VAL A 53 8.44 3.57 23.10
C VAL A 53 7.60 2.47 23.75
N LEU A 54 8.22 1.40 24.25
CA LEU A 54 7.52 0.35 24.98
C LEU A 54 6.80 0.88 26.23
N TYR A 55 7.44 1.75 27.01
CA TYR A 55 6.81 2.35 28.19
C TYR A 55 5.65 3.29 27.84
N HIS A 56 5.77 4.05 26.76
CA HIS A 56 4.69 4.91 26.28
C HIS A 56 3.50 4.11 25.78
N ALA A 57 3.76 3.08 24.97
CA ALA A 57 2.72 2.16 24.51
C ALA A 57 2.02 1.47 25.68
N GLN A 58 2.78 1.03 26.70
CA GLN A 58 2.22 0.42 27.90
C GLN A 58 1.29 1.40 28.65
N GLY A 59 1.70 2.66 28.83
CA GLY A 59 0.87 3.68 29.47
C GLY A 59 -0.43 3.95 28.71
N ILE A 60 -0.39 3.95 27.37
CA ILE A 60 -1.58 4.10 26.54
C ILE A 60 -2.52 2.91 26.69
N LEU A 61 -1.99 1.68 26.71
CA LEU A 61 -2.81 0.49 26.93
C LEU A 61 -3.49 0.50 28.31
N GLU A 62 -2.79 0.98 29.35
CA GLU A 62 -3.36 1.17 30.70
C GLU A 62 -4.48 2.22 30.71
N ASP A 63 -4.29 3.35 30.02
CA ASP A 63 -5.32 4.40 29.90
C ASP A 63 -6.56 3.92 29.12
N MET A 64 -6.37 3.00 28.16
CA MET A 64 -7.43 2.34 27.40
C MET A 64 -8.10 1.18 28.15
N GLY A 65 -7.50 0.68 29.24
CA GLY A 65 -7.96 -0.51 29.95
C GLY A 65 -7.69 -1.83 29.21
N LEU A 66 -6.72 -1.85 28.30
CA LEU A 66 -6.34 -2.98 27.46
C LEU A 66 -5.03 -3.64 27.89
N GLU A 67 -4.46 -3.27 29.03
CA GLU A 67 -3.16 -3.75 29.52
C GLU A 67 -3.10 -5.27 29.78
N ASN A 68 -4.27 -5.92 29.91
CA ASN A 68 -4.38 -7.37 30.06
C ASN A 68 -4.83 -8.07 28.76
N GLU A 69 -5.20 -7.31 27.72
CA GLU A 69 -5.71 -7.82 26.44
C GLU A 69 -4.67 -7.71 25.31
N VAL A 70 -3.71 -6.80 25.47
CA VAL A 70 -2.66 -6.51 24.49
C VAL A 70 -1.28 -6.71 25.16
N GLU A 71 -0.51 -7.63 24.61
CA GLU A 71 0.87 -7.94 24.99
C GLU A 71 1.83 -7.19 24.05
N LEU A 72 2.65 -6.29 24.59
CA LEU A 72 3.75 -5.68 23.83
C LEU A 72 4.93 -6.65 23.75
N LEU A 73 5.39 -6.95 22.54
CA LEU A 73 6.44 -7.94 22.33
C LEU A 73 7.82 -7.29 22.22
N ALA A 74 7.98 -6.32 21.33
CA ALA A 74 9.27 -5.67 21.07
C ALA A 74 9.12 -4.37 20.28
N ALA A 75 10.10 -3.48 20.41
CA ALA A 75 10.24 -2.28 19.60
C ALA A 75 11.60 -2.23 18.89
N ARG A 76 11.64 -1.71 17.66
CA ARG A 76 12.89 -1.51 16.89
C ARG A 76 12.92 -0.13 16.24
N VAL A 77 14.04 0.57 16.39
CA VAL A 77 14.31 1.77 15.58
C VAL A 77 14.47 1.34 14.13
N HIS A 78 13.73 1.98 13.23
CA HIS A 78 13.82 1.77 11.78
C HIS A 78 13.82 3.10 11.03
N GLY A 79 13.57 3.06 9.72
CA GLY A 79 13.45 4.28 8.90
C GLY A 79 14.77 4.99 8.63
N SER A 80 14.67 6.25 8.20
CA SER A 80 15.81 7.00 7.65
C SER A 80 16.94 7.19 8.67
N ARG A 81 16.61 7.48 9.93
CA ARG A 81 17.60 7.68 11.02
C ARG A 81 18.35 6.42 11.41
N SER A 82 17.92 5.25 10.93
CA SER A 82 18.68 4.01 11.08
C SER A 82 19.85 3.89 10.09
N ARG A 83 19.94 4.79 9.10
CA ARG A 83 20.92 4.82 8.01
C ARG A 83 21.61 6.18 7.92
N GLU A 84 22.93 6.20 8.07
CA GLU A 84 23.72 7.44 8.05
C GLU A 84 23.48 8.28 6.79
N GLU A 85 23.28 7.62 5.65
CA GLU A 85 23.11 8.28 4.35
C GLU A 85 21.67 8.74 4.05
N LEU A 86 20.65 8.39 4.84
CA LEU A 86 19.26 8.67 4.44
C LEU A 86 18.57 9.78 5.23
N TYR A 87 18.94 10.01 6.49
CA TYR A 87 18.23 10.98 7.32
C TYR A 87 18.69 12.42 7.08
N ARG A 88 17.82 13.36 7.45
CA ARG A 88 18.06 14.79 7.52
C ARG A 88 17.92 15.24 8.97
N ASP A 89 18.44 16.42 9.29
CA ASP A 89 18.35 16.97 10.64
C ASP A 89 16.89 17.09 11.15
N ASP A 90 15.95 17.34 10.23
CA ASP A 90 14.52 17.45 10.47
C ASP A 90 13.74 16.14 10.31
N SER A 91 14.39 15.01 10.04
CA SER A 91 13.72 13.71 9.95
C SER A 91 13.05 13.32 11.27
N ASP A 92 11.90 12.66 11.20
CA ASP A 92 11.29 12.05 12.38
C ASP A 92 12.04 10.77 12.79
N LEU A 93 11.73 10.24 13.98
CA LEU A 93 12.31 9.01 14.51
C LEU A 93 11.30 7.87 14.39
N ASP A 94 11.49 7.01 13.38
CA ASP A 94 10.59 5.89 13.14
C ASP A 94 10.91 4.70 14.07
N VAL A 95 9.88 4.20 14.76
CA VAL A 95 9.97 3.01 15.61
C VAL A 95 8.83 2.06 15.29
N VAL A 96 9.16 0.82 14.94
CA VAL A 96 8.16 -0.23 14.78
C VAL A 96 7.93 -0.92 16.13
N LEU A 97 6.67 -1.16 16.47
CA LEU A 97 6.24 -1.77 17.73
C LEU A 97 5.46 -3.05 17.44
N SER A 98 6.04 -4.22 17.72
CA SER A 98 5.32 -5.50 17.62
C SER A 98 4.51 -5.78 18.87
N TYR A 99 3.27 -6.21 18.68
CA TYR A 99 2.34 -6.58 19.75
C TYR A 99 1.49 -7.79 19.37
N ARG A 100 0.87 -8.41 20.38
CA ARG A 100 -0.16 -9.44 20.23
C ARG A 100 -1.38 -9.03 21.03
N GLY A 101 -2.56 -8.99 20.41
CA GLY A 101 -3.79 -8.66 21.13
C GLY A 101 -4.91 -8.18 20.22
N ASN A 102 -6.08 -7.95 20.81
CA ASN A 102 -7.31 -7.65 20.08
C ASN A 102 -7.53 -6.13 19.88
N ILE A 103 -6.52 -5.45 19.36
CA ILE A 103 -6.61 -4.04 18.94
C ILE A 103 -6.17 -3.95 17.48
N ARG A 104 -6.90 -3.16 16.67
CA ARG A 104 -6.50 -2.92 15.28
C ARG A 104 -5.27 -2.01 15.23
N GLU A 105 -4.36 -2.27 14.29
CA GLU A 105 -3.13 -1.49 14.13
C GLU A 105 -3.40 0.00 13.93
N ASP A 106 -4.41 0.34 13.11
CA ASP A 106 -4.77 1.73 12.84
C ASP A 106 -5.30 2.48 14.07
N SER A 107 -6.09 1.79 14.89
CA SER A 107 -6.62 2.31 16.14
C SER A 107 -5.49 2.49 17.14
N PHE A 108 -4.59 1.52 17.24
CA PHE A 108 -3.44 1.62 18.13
C PHE A 108 -2.47 2.72 17.68
N PHE A 109 -2.23 2.84 16.37
CA PHE A 109 -1.40 3.89 15.78
C PHE A 109 -1.95 5.28 16.12
N ASN A 110 -3.26 5.48 15.99
CA ASN A 110 -3.89 6.75 16.32
C ASN A 110 -3.72 7.10 17.80
N GLU A 111 -3.92 6.14 18.72
CA GLU A 111 -3.74 6.37 20.15
C GLU A 111 -2.28 6.63 20.52
N LEU A 112 -1.34 5.84 19.98
CA LEU A 112 0.11 6.01 20.18
C LEU A 112 0.59 7.41 19.79
N ASN A 113 0.03 7.96 18.72
CA ASN A 113 0.43 9.24 18.15
C ASN A 113 -0.49 10.43 18.54
N ALA A 114 -1.60 10.20 19.26
CA ALA A 114 -2.60 11.23 19.57
C ALA A 114 -2.02 12.43 20.34
N HIS A 115 -1.12 12.17 21.28
CA HIS A 115 -0.45 13.20 22.08
C HIS A 115 0.92 13.60 21.53
N GLY A 116 1.42 12.88 20.51
CA GLY A 116 2.76 12.99 19.99
C GLY A 116 3.82 12.57 21.02
N MET A 117 4.79 11.77 20.59
CA MET A 117 5.96 11.43 21.39
C MET A 117 7.18 12.17 20.85
N ALA A 118 8.06 12.65 21.73
CA ALA A 118 9.35 13.18 21.35
C ALA A 118 10.46 12.68 22.27
N MET A 119 11.60 12.33 21.68
CA MET A 119 12.80 11.89 22.40
C MET A 119 14.01 12.66 21.90
N ALA A 120 14.81 13.20 22.83
CA ALA A 120 15.93 14.08 22.51
C ALA A 120 15.59 15.22 21.51
N GLY A 121 14.36 15.74 21.60
CA GLY A 121 13.87 16.81 20.72
C GLY A 121 13.43 16.35 19.32
N ILE A 122 13.48 15.06 19.02
CA ILE A 122 13.02 14.48 17.74
C ILE A 122 11.62 13.89 17.96
N LYS A 123 10.69 14.16 17.05
CA LYS A 123 9.36 13.54 17.04
C LYS A 123 9.50 12.05 16.75
N VAL A 124 8.83 11.22 17.52
CA VAL A 124 8.85 9.76 17.38
C VAL A 124 7.57 9.31 16.72
N ASP A 125 7.70 8.66 15.57
CA ASP A 125 6.60 8.07 14.81
C ASP A 125 6.57 6.56 15.11
N ILE A 126 5.52 6.13 15.80
CA ILE A 126 5.40 4.75 16.27
C ILE A 126 4.44 4.01 15.34
N ASN A 127 4.95 2.95 14.71
CA ASN A 127 4.21 2.09 13.80
C ASN A 127 3.93 0.74 14.48
N PRO A 128 2.73 0.51 15.03
CA PRO A 128 2.40 -0.78 15.64
C PRO A 128 2.14 -1.83 14.55
N ILE A 129 2.66 -3.03 14.73
CA ILE A 129 2.40 -4.20 13.90
C ILE A 129 1.88 -5.35 14.77
N ALA A 130 0.77 -5.96 14.36
CA ALA A 130 0.26 -7.14 15.00
C ALA A 130 1.09 -8.35 14.55
N GLU A 131 1.63 -9.10 15.51
CA GLU A 131 2.44 -10.29 15.24
C GLU A 131 1.66 -11.37 14.45
N GLU A 132 0.32 -11.33 14.52
CA GLU A 132 -0.56 -12.22 13.74
C GLU A 132 -0.58 -11.87 12.23
N ARG A 133 -0.29 -10.62 11.86
CA ARG A 133 -0.24 -10.15 10.46
C ARG A 133 1.16 -10.31 9.89
N ILE A 134 2.17 -9.78 10.59
CA ILE A 134 3.57 -9.82 10.17
C ILE A 134 4.47 -9.87 11.40
N THR A 135 5.44 -10.76 11.39
CA THR A 135 6.41 -10.81 12.48
C THR A 135 7.35 -9.61 12.41
N LEU A 136 7.89 -9.19 13.56
CA LEU A 136 8.89 -8.12 13.59
C LEU A 136 10.12 -8.44 12.72
N ALA A 137 10.52 -9.71 12.64
CA ALA A 137 11.65 -10.14 11.83
C ALA A 137 11.38 -9.98 10.33
N GLU A 138 10.18 -10.33 9.86
CA GLU A 138 9.77 -10.17 8.46
C GLU A 138 9.64 -8.70 8.10
N TYR A 139 8.96 -7.90 8.91
CA TYR A 139 8.82 -6.45 8.69
C TYR A 139 10.18 -5.78 8.58
N MET A 140 11.09 -6.05 9.53
CA MET A 140 12.43 -5.46 9.49
C MET A 140 13.21 -5.92 8.26
N ARG A 141 13.04 -7.17 7.80
CA ARG A 141 13.71 -7.65 6.58
C ARG A 141 13.26 -6.87 5.34
N GLU A 142 11.96 -6.66 5.19
CA GLU A 142 11.39 -5.90 4.07
C GLU A 142 11.74 -4.42 4.14
N SER A 143 11.63 -3.82 5.33
CA SER A 143 12.01 -2.43 5.57
C SER A 143 13.50 -2.20 5.26
N GLU A 144 14.38 -3.13 5.63
CA GLU A 144 15.81 -3.03 5.36
C GLU A 144 16.11 -3.12 3.85
N ALA A 145 15.43 -4.03 3.13
CA ALA A 145 15.56 -4.10 1.67
C ALA A 145 15.08 -2.81 0.99
N TYR A 146 14.01 -2.20 1.47
CA TYR A 146 13.56 -0.90 0.98
C TYR A 146 14.60 0.21 1.24
N LEU A 147 15.17 0.27 2.45
CA LEU A 147 16.20 1.24 2.79
C LEU A 147 17.47 1.04 1.94
N ASP A 148 17.89 -0.20 1.70
CA ASP A 148 19.01 -0.52 0.80
C ASP A 148 18.75 0.04 -0.62
N GLN A 149 17.52 -0.08 -1.15
CA GLN A 149 17.16 0.53 -2.44
C GLN A 149 17.23 2.06 -2.40
N GLN A 150 16.79 2.70 -1.32
CA GLN A 150 16.86 4.15 -1.18
C GLN A 150 18.31 4.64 -1.09
N GLU A 151 19.19 3.91 -0.40
CA GLU A 151 20.63 4.21 -0.34
C GLU A 151 21.27 4.12 -1.73
N ILE A 152 20.93 3.08 -2.50
CA ILE A 152 21.40 2.93 -3.89
C ILE A 152 20.88 4.06 -4.78
N LYS A 153 19.60 4.43 -4.69
CA LYS A 153 19.04 5.55 -5.45
C LYS A 153 19.73 6.87 -5.12
N LYS A 154 19.96 7.14 -3.83
CA LYS A 154 20.70 8.34 -3.40
C LYS A 154 22.13 8.31 -3.95
N LEU A 155 22.81 7.17 -3.85
CA LEU A 155 24.15 7.01 -4.41
C LEU A 155 24.18 7.26 -5.92
N ALA A 156 23.19 6.77 -6.66
CA ALA A 156 23.06 7.03 -8.10
C ALA A 156 22.89 8.52 -8.41
N VAL A 157 22.06 9.24 -7.62
CA VAL A 157 21.91 10.69 -7.73
C VAL A 157 23.22 11.42 -7.44
N ASP A 158 23.97 10.99 -6.43
CA ASP A 158 25.24 11.62 -6.06
C ASP A 158 26.34 11.37 -7.12
N LEU A 159 26.39 10.15 -7.69
CA LEU A 159 27.27 9.82 -8.82
C LEU A 159 26.95 10.67 -10.05
N ASP A 160 25.67 10.83 -10.37
CA ASP A 160 25.21 11.64 -11.49
C ASP A 160 25.49 13.15 -11.27
N ASN A 161 25.25 13.66 -10.06
CA ASN A 161 25.64 15.02 -9.67
C ASN A 161 27.14 15.24 -9.88
N PHE A 162 27.97 14.31 -9.39
CA PHE A 162 29.41 14.43 -9.50
C PHE A 162 29.87 14.39 -10.96
N SER A 163 29.27 13.52 -11.79
CA SER A 163 29.55 13.47 -13.22
C SER A 163 29.23 14.81 -13.91
N TYR A 164 28.10 15.44 -13.58
CA TYR A 164 27.73 16.76 -14.09
C TYR A 164 28.70 17.87 -13.66
N GLU A 165 29.13 17.85 -12.40
CA GLU A 165 30.02 18.87 -11.83
C GLU A 165 31.45 18.73 -12.35
N TYR A 166 31.92 17.49 -12.54
CA TYR A 166 33.27 17.18 -13.00
C TYR A 166 33.49 17.64 -14.45
N ASP A 167 32.60 17.27 -15.38
CA ASP A 167 32.63 17.80 -16.75
C ASP A 167 31.21 18.13 -17.25
N THR A 168 30.78 19.35 -16.96
CA THR A 168 29.46 19.84 -17.37
C THR A 168 29.26 19.88 -18.89
N TYR A 169 30.32 20.04 -19.69
CA TYR A 169 30.18 20.14 -21.14
C TYR A 169 30.02 18.74 -21.75
N GLU A 170 30.90 17.81 -21.39
CA GLU A 170 30.81 16.41 -21.81
C GLU A 170 29.51 15.75 -21.32
N TYR A 171 29.11 16.03 -20.08
CA TYR A 171 27.84 15.54 -19.55
C TYR A 171 26.65 16.01 -20.39
N LYS A 172 26.59 17.29 -20.76
CA LYS A 172 25.47 17.83 -21.57
C LYS A 172 25.42 17.28 -22.99
N ASP A 173 26.56 16.82 -23.51
CA ASP A 173 26.64 16.21 -24.84
C ASP A 173 26.27 14.72 -24.82
N THR A 174 26.36 14.06 -23.66
CA THR A 174 26.14 12.60 -23.51
C THR A 174 24.84 12.25 -22.80
N VAL A 175 24.34 13.11 -21.91
CA VAL A 175 23.14 12.89 -21.09
C VAL A 175 22.02 13.83 -21.55
N GLU A 176 20.99 13.24 -22.17
CA GLU A 176 19.81 13.97 -22.63
C GLU A 176 18.77 14.16 -21.51
N ASN A 177 18.55 13.11 -20.71
CA ASN A 177 17.59 13.11 -19.61
C ASN A 177 18.28 12.63 -18.33
N ARG A 178 18.29 13.53 -17.34
CA ARG A 178 18.91 13.29 -16.05
C ARG A 178 18.18 12.23 -15.21
N GLU A 179 16.85 12.19 -15.27
CA GLU A 179 16.07 11.20 -14.53
C GLU A 179 16.35 9.78 -15.05
N GLU A 180 16.38 9.60 -16.38
CA GLU A 180 16.71 8.33 -17.02
C GLU A 180 18.17 7.89 -16.73
N GLN A 181 19.09 8.86 -16.66
CA GLN A 181 20.48 8.57 -16.31
C GLN A 181 20.63 8.06 -14.88
N VAL A 182 19.96 8.69 -13.91
CA VAL A 182 19.95 8.23 -12.52
C VAL A 182 19.30 6.86 -12.39
N GLU A 183 18.21 6.59 -13.10
CA GLU A 183 17.56 5.27 -13.14
C GLU A 183 18.52 4.20 -13.68
N LYS A 184 19.22 4.49 -14.78
CA LYS A 184 20.22 3.60 -15.34
C LYS A 184 21.38 3.31 -14.38
N ILE A 185 21.92 4.33 -13.71
CA ILE A 185 22.98 4.13 -12.71
C ILE A 185 22.47 3.27 -11.55
N THR A 186 21.22 3.52 -11.10
CA THR A 186 20.56 2.71 -10.06
C THR A 186 20.49 1.23 -10.49
N GLU A 187 20.03 0.96 -11.72
CA GLU A 187 19.97 -0.38 -12.29
C GLU A 187 21.35 -1.04 -12.41
N ASP A 188 22.37 -0.30 -12.84
CA ASP A 188 23.73 -0.81 -12.95
C ASP A 188 24.29 -1.23 -11.58
N ILE A 189 24.03 -0.46 -10.52
CA ILE A 189 24.40 -0.81 -9.14
C ILE A 189 23.65 -2.07 -8.69
N LEU A 190 22.32 -2.12 -8.89
CA LEU A 190 21.49 -3.28 -8.53
C LEU A 190 21.87 -4.56 -9.30
N ASN A 191 22.47 -4.44 -10.49
CA ASN A 191 22.94 -5.57 -11.28
C ASN A 191 24.44 -5.86 -11.08
N LYS A 192 25.12 -5.17 -10.14
CA LYS A 192 26.57 -5.26 -9.91
C LYS A 192 27.41 -4.99 -11.17
N LYS A 193 26.92 -4.11 -12.04
CA LYS A 193 27.60 -3.64 -13.26
C LYS A 193 28.28 -2.28 -13.02
N THR A 194 29.06 -2.21 -11.96
CA THR A 194 29.61 -0.97 -11.40
C THR A 194 31.07 -0.73 -11.79
N GLU A 195 31.72 -1.68 -12.48
CA GLU A 195 33.16 -1.61 -12.81
C GLU A 195 33.52 -0.34 -13.59
N CYS A 196 32.73 0.05 -14.59
CA CYS A 196 32.97 1.29 -15.34
C CYS A 196 32.90 2.54 -14.44
N LEU A 197 32.00 2.55 -13.45
CA LEU A 197 31.87 3.66 -12.50
C LEU A 197 33.04 3.67 -11.53
N LYS A 198 33.51 2.50 -11.06
CA LYS A 198 34.69 2.38 -10.20
C LYS A 198 35.95 2.86 -10.93
N ASP A 199 36.18 2.39 -12.15
CA ASP A 199 37.32 2.78 -12.96
C ASP A 199 37.35 4.31 -13.17
N TRP A 200 36.20 4.90 -13.52
CA TRP A 200 36.06 6.35 -13.66
C TRP A 200 36.37 7.09 -12.35
N LEU A 201 35.82 6.65 -11.21
CA LEU A 201 36.10 7.28 -9.91
C LEU A 201 37.57 7.17 -9.50
N VAL A 202 38.22 6.05 -9.83
CA VAL A 202 39.66 5.85 -9.60
C VAL A 202 40.47 6.83 -10.45
N GLU A 203 40.18 6.91 -11.76
CA GLU A 203 40.82 7.84 -12.69
C GLU A 203 40.69 9.29 -12.20
N VAL A 204 39.48 9.73 -11.87
CA VAL A 204 39.23 11.08 -11.33
C VAL A 204 40.02 11.33 -10.05
N SER A 205 40.15 10.32 -9.18
CA SER A 205 40.87 10.45 -7.91
C SER A 205 42.40 10.49 -8.06
N GLU A 206 42.94 10.09 -9.21
CA GLU A 206 44.36 10.08 -9.52
C GLU A 206 44.77 11.24 -10.44
N GLU A 207 43.90 11.63 -11.36
CA GLU A 207 44.20 12.58 -12.44
C GLU A 207 43.66 14.00 -12.19
N SER A 208 42.67 14.19 -11.32
CA SER A 208 42.14 15.54 -11.06
C SER A 208 43.13 16.39 -10.26
N ASP A 209 43.38 17.61 -10.75
CA ASP A 209 44.14 18.64 -10.05
C ASP A 209 43.33 19.36 -8.95
N ILE A 210 42.04 19.03 -8.79
CA ILE A 210 41.13 19.65 -7.84
C ILE A 210 40.95 18.73 -6.63
N ASP A 211 41.48 19.14 -5.48
CA ASP A 211 41.40 18.37 -4.23
C ASP A 211 39.96 17.97 -3.85
N SER A 212 38.98 18.83 -4.15
CA SER A 212 37.56 18.55 -3.89
C SER A 212 37.06 17.35 -4.69
N ASP A 213 37.43 17.25 -5.96
CA ASP A 213 37.01 16.15 -6.84
C ASP A 213 37.63 14.84 -6.38
N VAL A 214 38.91 14.87 -6.00
CA VAL A 214 39.62 13.72 -5.46
C VAL A 214 38.95 13.18 -4.18
N ILE A 215 38.54 14.08 -3.28
CA ILE A 215 37.85 13.71 -2.04
C ILE A 215 36.47 13.10 -2.34
N THR A 216 35.69 13.75 -3.21
CA THR A 216 34.35 13.28 -3.59
C THR A 216 34.42 11.93 -4.31
N ALA A 217 35.35 11.76 -5.26
CA ALA A 217 35.52 10.51 -6.00
C ALA A 217 35.85 9.33 -5.08
N ARG A 218 36.78 9.52 -4.13
CA ARG A 218 37.11 8.48 -3.13
C ARG A 218 35.95 8.16 -2.21
N SER A 219 35.17 9.16 -1.80
CA SER A 219 33.97 8.97 -0.99
C SER A 219 32.92 8.16 -1.74
N LEU A 220 32.63 8.52 -2.99
CA LEU A 220 31.68 7.81 -3.85
C LEU A 220 32.13 6.38 -4.15
N LEU A 221 33.43 6.16 -4.38
CA LEU A 221 34.00 4.83 -4.58
C LEU A 221 33.77 3.94 -3.36
N SER A 222 34.08 4.42 -2.16
CA SER A 222 33.84 3.68 -0.92
C SER A 222 32.35 3.37 -0.71
N ARG A 223 31.46 4.32 -1.01
CA ARG A 223 30.01 4.11 -0.93
C ARG A 223 29.53 3.05 -1.93
N LEU A 224 30.09 3.04 -3.14
CA LEU A 224 29.78 2.07 -4.18
C LEU A 224 30.24 0.65 -3.81
N GLU A 225 31.43 0.51 -3.24
CA GLU A 225 31.93 -0.77 -2.72
C GLU A 225 31.06 -1.29 -1.56
N ASN A 226 30.67 -0.40 -0.63
CA ASN A 226 29.77 -0.76 0.46
C ASN A 226 28.39 -1.19 -0.05
N ALA A 227 27.87 -0.51 -1.08
CA ALA A 227 26.57 -0.84 -1.68
C ALA A 227 26.53 -2.28 -2.18
N GLU A 228 27.62 -2.81 -2.74
CA GLU A 228 27.68 -4.20 -3.24
C GLU A 228 27.59 -5.28 -2.16
N THR A 229 27.77 -4.88 -0.90
CA THR A 229 27.65 -5.74 0.30
C THR A 229 26.29 -5.67 0.98
N LEU A 230 25.37 -4.83 0.48
CA LEU A 230 24.04 -4.64 1.05
C LEU A 230 23.21 -5.93 1.07
N SER A 231 22.30 -5.99 2.04
CA SER A 231 21.49 -7.18 2.32
C SER A 231 20.58 -7.56 1.15
N ILE A 232 20.15 -6.57 0.36
CA ILE A 232 19.37 -6.75 -0.88
C ILE A 232 20.01 -7.73 -1.87
N PHE A 233 21.35 -7.82 -1.90
CA PHE A 233 22.09 -8.73 -2.79
C PHE A 233 22.28 -10.14 -2.22
N THR A 234 22.06 -10.32 -0.92
CA THR A 234 22.19 -11.61 -0.22
C THR A 234 20.87 -12.37 -0.10
N ARG A 235 19.78 -11.81 -0.64
CA ARG A 235 18.48 -12.46 -0.71
C ARG A 235 18.64 -13.81 -1.44
N GLN A 236 18.56 -14.91 -0.70
CA GLN A 236 18.28 -16.21 -1.32
C GLN A 236 16.92 -16.09 -2.04
N PRO A 237 16.74 -16.71 -3.22
CA PRO A 237 15.46 -16.69 -3.90
C PRO A 237 14.48 -17.57 -3.10
N GLU A 238 13.88 -17.04 -2.04
CA GLU A 238 12.82 -17.70 -1.27
C GLU A 238 12.07 -16.69 -0.39
N GLN A 239 11.28 -15.87 -1.07
CA GLN A 239 9.84 -15.70 -0.89
C GLN A 239 9.48 -14.70 -1.98
N GLU A 240 8.82 -15.23 -3.02
CA GLU A 240 7.95 -14.42 -3.85
C GLU A 240 7.13 -13.54 -2.90
N GLN A 241 6.89 -12.28 -3.29
CA GLN A 241 5.81 -11.45 -2.74
C GLN A 241 4.68 -12.39 -2.30
N PRO A 242 4.10 -12.26 -1.08
CA PRO A 242 2.99 -13.14 -0.70
C PRO A 242 2.04 -13.18 -1.89
N GLU A 243 1.88 -14.36 -2.50
CA GLU A 243 0.99 -14.51 -3.65
C GLU A 243 -0.29 -13.81 -3.25
N ALA A 244 -0.76 -12.84 -4.04
CA ALA A 244 -1.90 -12.00 -3.68
C ALA A 244 -2.95 -12.89 -2.98
N THR A 245 -3.31 -12.55 -1.75
CA THR A 245 -4.24 -13.35 -0.96
C THR A 245 -5.56 -12.61 -0.87
N ILE A 246 -6.66 -13.36 -0.86
CA ILE A 246 -8.00 -12.82 -0.68
C ILE A 246 -8.63 -13.50 0.53
N SER A 247 -9.10 -12.71 1.48
CA SER A 247 -9.84 -13.18 2.64
C SER A 247 -11.29 -12.69 2.57
N PHE A 248 -12.19 -13.35 3.29
CA PHE A 248 -13.62 -13.01 3.28
C PHE A 248 -14.12 -12.67 4.68
N TYR A 249 -15.15 -11.83 4.73
CA TYR A 249 -15.90 -11.54 5.94
C TYR A 249 -17.39 -11.71 5.73
N VAL A 250 -18.12 -11.94 6.82
CA VAL A 250 -19.57 -12.06 6.86
C VAL A 250 -20.12 -11.07 7.87
N ALA A 251 -21.12 -10.30 7.45
CA ALA A 251 -21.79 -9.35 8.32
C ALA A 251 -23.31 -9.57 8.31
N GLU A 252 -23.94 -9.42 9.48
CA GLU A 252 -25.40 -9.34 9.62
C GLU A 252 -25.98 -8.10 8.93
N CYS A 253 -25.18 -7.02 8.81
CA CYS A 253 -25.56 -5.79 8.12
C CYS A 253 -24.39 -5.26 7.29
N MET A 254 -24.47 -5.33 5.96
CA MET A 254 -23.45 -4.80 5.05
C MET A 254 -23.33 -3.27 5.05
N GLU A 255 -24.37 -2.57 5.50
CA GLU A 255 -24.36 -1.10 5.63
C GLU A 255 -23.60 -0.64 6.89
N PHE A 256 -23.67 -1.44 7.96
CA PHE A 256 -22.97 -1.20 9.21
C PHE A 256 -22.41 -2.54 9.74
N PRO A 257 -21.28 -3.05 9.18
CA PRO A 257 -20.75 -4.37 9.52
C PRO A 257 -20.48 -4.58 11.01
N VAL A 258 -20.17 -3.49 11.72
CA VAL A 258 -19.90 -3.44 13.17
C VAL A 258 -21.18 -3.53 14.04
N MET A 259 -22.37 -3.36 13.46
CA MET A 259 -23.66 -3.43 14.17
C MET A 259 -24.35 -4.78 13.96
N GLY A 260 -23.79 -5.84 14.54
CA GLY A 260 -24.40 -7.17 14.53
C GLY A 260 -23.36 -8.29 14.64
N GLU A 261 -23.75 -9.48 14.19
CA GLU A 261 -22.82 -10.60 14.06
C GLU A 261 -21.86 -10.37 12.88
N TYR A 262 -20.56 -10.43 13.17
CA TYR A 262 -19.48 -10.14 12.22
C TYR A 262 -18.35 -11.17 12.38
N HIS A 263 -17.87 -11.73 11.27
CA HIS A 263 -16.79 -12.70 11.23
C HIS A 263 -15.86 -12.37 10.06
N ASN A 264 -14.54 -12.34 10.26
CA ASN A 264 -13.53 -12.01 9.23
C ASN A 264 -12.43 -13.08 9.13
N ASN A 265 -11.50 -12.87 8.20
CA ASN A 265 -10.38 -13.77 7.91
C ASN A 265 -10.82 -15.20 7.53
N LEU A 266 -11.92 -15.30 6.77
CA LEU A 266 -12.53 -16.56 6.38
C LEU A 266 -12.12 -16.97 4.96
N THR A 267 -12.17 -18.27 4.68
CA THR A 267 -12.31 -18.77 3.31
C THR A 267 -13.71 -18.49 2.76
N LEU A 268 -13.89 -18.51 1.43
CA LEU A 268 -15.20 -18.29 0.82
C LEU A 268 -16.22 -19.33 1.29
N GLU A 269 -15.80 -20.59 1.42
CA GLU A 269 -16.63 -21.69 1.89
C GLU A 269 -17.08 -21.51 3.34
N GLU A 270 -16.19 -21.04 4.21
CA GLU A 270 -16.52 -20.72 5.60
C GLU A 270 -17.46 -19.53 5.69
N ALA A 271 -17.23 -18.49 4.89
CA ALA A 271 -18.08 -17.33 4.80
C ALA A 271 -19.51 -17.71 4.36
N ILE A 272 -19.65 -18.58 3.35
CA ILE A 272 -20.96 -19.11 2.92
C ILE A 272 -21.65 -19.86 4.06
N LYS A 273 -20.93 -20.71 4.78
CA LYS A 273 -21.49 -21.50 5.89
C LYS A 273 -22.01 -20.61 7.02
N ILE A 274 -21.26 -19.59 7.39
CA ILE A 274 -21.66 -18.62 8.42
C ILE A 274 -22.86 -17.81 7.91
N TYR A 275 -22.81 -17.32 6.67
CA TYR A 275 -23.90 -16.59 6.03
C TYR A 275 -25.23 -17.36 6.03
N GLU A 276 -25.21 -18.67 5.81
CA GLU A 276 -26.40 -19.54 5.88
C GLU A 276 -26.92 -19.72 7.31
N SER A 277 -26.03 -19.68 8.31
CA SER A 277 -26.40 -19.85 9.71
C SER A 277 -27.07 -18.62 10.32
N ILE A 278 -26.90 -17.43 9.73
CA ILE A 278 -27.52 -16.19 10.20
C ILE A 278 -29.05 -16.25 9.97
N PRO A 279 -29.87 -16.23 11.03
CA PRO A 279 -31.33 -16.37 10.92
C PRO A 279 -31.97 -15.24 10.11
N ALA A 280 -32.80 -15.59 9.12
CA ALA A 280 -33.51 -14.63 8.27
C ALA A 280 -34.54 -13.76 9.03
N GLU A 281 -34.83 -14.09 10.29
CA GLU A 281 -35.79 -13.40 11.15
C GLU A 281 -35.21 -12.16 11.83
N ARG A 282 -33.88 -11.97 11.80
CA ARG A 282 -33.21 -10.77 12.32
C ARG A 282 -33.30 -9.64 11.27
N LEU A 283 -34.37 -8.86 11.35
CA LEU A 283 -34.86 -7.93 10.32
C LEU A 283 -34.12 -6.59 10.19
N HIS A 284 -32.98 -6.39 10.86
CA HIS A 284 -32.38 -5.06 11.00
C HIS A 284 -31.10 -4.82 10.19
N GLY A 285 -30.66 -5.78 9.38
CA GLY A 285 -29.53 -5.62 8.47
C GLY A 285 -29.68 -6.45 7.19
N ILE A 286 -29.19 -5.94 6.07
CA ILE A 286 -29.01 -6.75 4.86
C ILE A 286 -27.72 -7.55 5.09
N LYS A 287 -27.86 -8.83 5.41
CA LYS A 287 -26.70 -9.71 5.57
C LYS A 287 -25.96 -9.89 4.25
N GLY A 288 -24.66 -10.08 4.34
CA GLY A 288 -23.82 -10.25 3.16
C GLY A 288 -22.45 -10.80 3.46
N ILE A 289 -21.69 -10.97 2.39
CA ILE A 289 -20.32 -11.43 2.38
C ILE A 289 -19.50 -10.37 1.68
N GLY A 290 -18.35 -10.02 2.22
CA GLY A 290 -17.36 -9.19 1.54
C GLY A 290 -15.99 -9.86 1.50
N PHE A 291 -15.06 -9.19 0.83
CA PHE A 291 -13.68 -9.64 0.68
C PHE A 291 -12.70 -8.54 1.05
N ASP A 292 -11.50 -8.94 1.42
CA ASP A 292 -10.33 -8.07 1.59
C ASP A 292 -9.20 -8.64 0.72
N LEU A 293 -8.69 -7.81 -0.19
CA LEU A 293 -7.65 -8.19 -1.15
C LEU A 293 -6.31 -7.68 -0.64
N GLN A 294 -5.39 -8.61 -0.40
CA GLN A 294 -4.05 -8.35 0.10
C GLN A 294 -3.06 -8.67 -1.02
N ASP A 295 -2.89 -7.73 -1.95
CA ASP A 295 -2.01 -7.84 -3.11
C ASP A 295 -0.85 -6.82 -3.11
N GLY A 296 -0.68 -6.09 -2.00
CA GLY A 296 0.39 -5.12 -1.80
C GLY A 296 0.05 -3.71 -2.27
N ASP A 297 -1.16 -3.45 -2.76
CA ASP A 297 -1.63 -2.11 -3.13
C ASP A 297 -2.29 -1.41 -1.92
N GLU A 298 -1.62 -0.39 -1.37
CA GLU A 298 -2.10 0.37 -0.21
C GLU A 298 -3.37 1.19 -0.52
N ASP A 299 -3.57 1.62 -1.77
CA ASP A 299 -4.71 2.47 -2.17
C ASP A 299 -6.04 1.70 -2.19
N TYR A 300 -5.98 0.37 -2.30
CA TYR A 300 -7.14 -0.53 -2.36
C TYR A 300 -7.22 -1.50 -1.19
N SER A 301 -6.45 -1.23 -0.12
CA SER A 301 -6.47 -1.98 1.13
C SER A 301 -7.79 -1.80 1.89
N GLY A 302 -8.38 -2.91 2.35
CA GLY A 302 -9.57 -2.90 3.19
C GLY A 302 -10.76 -3.69 2.64
N GLU A 303 -11.80 -3.78 3.48
CA GLU A 303 -12.98 -4.60 3.24
C GLU A 303 -13.91 -4.01 2.17
N TYR A 304 -14.26 -4.83 1.17
CA TYR A 304 -15.19 -4.48 0.11
C TYR A 304 -16.35 -5.48 0.00
N GLY A 305 -17.53 -5.01 -0.40
CA GLY A 305 -18.72 -5.86 -0.53
C GLY A 305 -18.62 -6.80 -1.74
N LEU A 306 -18.81 -8.11 -1.52
CA LEU A 306 -18.94 -9.10 -2.59
C LEU A 306 -20.42 -9.32 -2.94
N MET A 307 -21.25 -9.49 -1.92
CA MET A 307 -22.65 -9.86 -2.04
C MET A 307 -23.47 -9.32 -0.88
N SER A 308 -24.62 -8.74 -1.19
CA SER A 308 -25.61 -8.27 -0.22
C SER A 308 -26.97 -8.90 -0.54
N GLY A 309 -27.57 -9.60 0.43
CA GLY A 309 -28.93 -10.15 0.31
C GLY A 309 -29.15 -11.06 -0.90
N ASP A 310 -28.30 -12.08 -1.08
CA ASP A 310 -28.30 -13.01 -2.22
C ASP A 310 -28.11 -12.33 -3.60
N ARG A 311 -27.52 -11.13 -3.65
CA ARG A 311 -27.17 -10.42 -4.89
C ARG A 311 -25.71 -10.00 -4.89
N ILE A 312 -24.98 -10.38 -5.93
CA ILE A 312 -23.58 -10.03 -6.09
C ILE A 312 -23.46 -8.59 -6.55
N GLU A 313 -22.54 -7.83 -5.95
CA GLU A 313 -22.30 -6.42 -6.24
C GLU A 313 -21.35 -6.21 -7.43
N ARG A 314 -21.46 -7.07 -8.46
CA ARG A 314 -20.56 -7.11 -9.63
C ARG A 314 -20.40 -5.74 -10.30
N ASN A 315 -21.49 -4.99 -10.44
CA ASN A 315 -21.45 -3.66 -11.05
C ASN A 315 -20.63 -2.64 -10.24
N LEU A 316 -20.61 -2.77 -8.91
CA LEU A 316 -19.83 -1.88 -8.04
C LEU A 316 -18.36 -2.27 -8.06
N ILE A 317 -18.06 -3.57 -8.05
CA ILE A 317 -16.69 -4.09 -8.15
C ILE A 317 -16.07 -3.74 -9.51
N ASP A 318 -16.80 -3.91 -10.61
CA ASP A 318 -16.31 -3.65 -11.97
C ASP A 318 -16.05 -2.16 -12.26
N MET A 319 -16.55 -1.24 -11.42
CA MET A 319 -16.23 0.19 -11.52
C MET A 319 -14.82 0.51 -11.01
N ILE A 320 -14.21 -0.40 -10.25
CA ILE A 320 -12.85 -0.27 -9.72
C ILE A 320 -11.92 -1.10 -10.63
N PRO A 321 -11.08 -0.46 -11.45
CA PRO A 321 -10.21 -1.19 -12.40
C PRO A 321 -9.33 -2.23 -11.72
N HIS A 322 -8.82 -1.92 -10.53
CA HIS A 322 -7.96 -2.79 -9.73
C HIS A 322 -8.68 -4.12 -9.36
N TYR A 323 -9.88 -4.07 -8.79
CA TYR A 323 -10.66 -5.29 -8.49
C TYR A 323 -11.20 -6.01 -9.73
N LYS A 324 -11.49 -5.27 -10.80
CA LYS A 324 -11.93 -5.84 -12.06
C LYS A 324 -10.85 -6.71 -12.71
N GLU A 325 -9.59 -6.28 -12.62
CA GLU A 325 -8.44 -6.94 -13.25
C GLU A 325 -7.84 -8.03 -12.35
N SER A 326 -8.16 -8.04 -11.04
CA SER A 326 -7.68 -9.05 -10.09
C SER A 326 -8.25 -10.45 -10.36
N PRO A 327 -7.40 -11.47 -10.64
CA PRO A 327 -7.85 -12.85 -10.86
C PRO A 327 -8.58 -13.45 -9.66
N LEU A 328 -8.19 -13.06 -8.44
CA LEU A 328 -8.74 -13.59 -7.19
C LEU A 328 -10.16 -13.07 -6.95
N VAL A 329 -10.38 -11.78 -7.18
CA VAL A 329 -11.72 -11.18 -7.06
C VAL A 329 -12.65 -11.76 -8.13
N GLN A 330 -12.18 -11.91 -9.38
CA GLN A 330 -12.98 -12.54 -10.42
C GLN A 330 -13.29 -14.01 -10.13
N LYS A 331 -12.35 -14.75 -9.54
CA LYS A 331 -12.59 -16.12 -9.05
C LYS A 331 -13.65 -16.13 -7.95
N ALA A 332 -13.55 -15.24 -6.95
CA ALA A 332 -14.52 -15.13 -5.86
C ALA A 332 -15.94 -14.82 -6.37
N ILE A 333 -16.07 -13.92 -7.36
CA ILE A 333 -17.35 -13.62 -8.00
C ILE A 333 -17.91 -14.87 -8.69
N ASN A 334 -17.10 -15.59 -9.48
CA ASN A 334 -17.56 -16.77 -10.20
C ASN A 334 -17.97 -17.91 -9.26
N ASP A 335 -17.21 -18.13 -8.19
CA ASP A 335 -17.50 -19.13 -7.17
C ASP A 335 -18.80 -18.79 -6.42
N MET A 336 -19.02 -17.50 -6.12
CA MET A 336 -20.26 -17.02 -5.51
C MET A 336 -21.47 -17.11 -6.46
N GLU A 337 -21.30 -16.81 -7.75
CA GLU A 337 -22.35 -16.99 -8.78
C GLU A 337 -22.77 -18.45 -8.89
N LYS A 338 -21.79 -19.36 -8.87
CA LYS A 338 -22.05 -20.80 -8.86
C LYS A 338 -22.84 -21.22 -7.62
N TYR A 339 -22.45 -20.76 -6.43
CA TYR A 339 -23.19 -21.01 -5.19
C TYR A 339 -24.65 -20.54 -5.27
N LEU A 340 -24.90 -19.30 -5.73
CA LEU A 340 -26.25 -18.76 -5.86
C LEU A 340 -27.09 -19.55 -6.87
N ASN A 341 -26.52 -19.95 -8.00
CA ASN A 341 -27.20 -20.78 -8.98
C ASN A 341 -27.59 -22.16 -8.41
N GLU A 342 -26.66 -22.84 -7.74
CA GLU A 342 -26.94 -24.12 -7.07
C GLU A 342 -28.01 -23.99 -5.97
N LYS A 343 -28.00 -22.87 -5.22
CA LYS A 343 -29.03 -22.55 -4.22
C LYS A 343 -30.40 -22.36 -4.88
N HIS A 344 -30.46 -21.64 -6.00
CA HIS A 344 -31.70 -21.44 -6.76
C HIS A 344 -32.25 -22.73 -7.36
N GLU A 345 -31.40 -23.62 -7.86
CA GLU A 345 -31.78 -24.94 -8.39
C GLU A 345 -32.34 -25.85 -7.29
N LYS A 346 -31.67 -25.93 -6.13
CA LYS A 346 -32.15 -26.71 -4.97
C LYS A 346 -33.50 -26.20 -4.46
N VAL A 347 -33.74 -24.89 -4.45
CA VAL A 347 -35.03 -24.30 -4.06
C VAL A 347 -36.12 -24.61 -5.10
N GLN A 348 -35.79 -24.69 -6.39
CA GLN A 348 -36.75 -25.09 -7.43
C GLN A 348 -37.08 -26.58 -7.39
N GLU A 349 -36.11 -27.46 -7.16
CA GLU A 349 -36.36 -28.91 -6.98
C GLU A 349 -37.19 -29.18 -5.72
N THR A 350 -36.94 -28.47 -4.63
CA THR A 350 -37.70 -28.58 -3.38
C THR A 350 -39.13 -28.03 -3.54
N LYS A 351 -39.33 -26.96 -4.32
CA LYS A 351 -40.67 -26.47 -4.66
C LYS A 351 -41.43 -27.41 -5.59
N GLN A 352 -40.77 -28.00 -6.60
CA GLN A 352 -41.39 -29.00 -7.49
C GLN A 352 -41.73 -30.32 -6.77
N THR A 353 -40.91 -30.78 -5.82
CA THR A 353 -41.26 -31.97 -5.01
C THR A 353 -42.37 -31.72 -3.98
N VAL A 354 -42.57 -30.47 -3.57
CA VAL A 354 -43.70 -30.07 -2.71
C VAL A 354 -44.98 -29.88 -3.53
N GLU A 355 -44.92 -29.32 -4.74
CA GLU A 355 -46.07 -29.19 -5.65
C GLU A 355 -46.59 -30.54 -6.18
N VAL A 356 -45.73 -31.54 -6.43
CA VAL A 356 -46.16 -32.87 -6.90
C VAL A 356 -46.87 -33.71 -5.82
N LYS A 357 -46.78 -33.33 -4.53
CA LYS A 357 -47.47 -34.04 -3.44
C LYS A 357 -48.84 -33.46 -3.07
N GLN A 358 -49.32 -32.44 -3.78
CA GLN A 358 -50.54 -31.72 -3.41
C GLN A 358 -51.55 -31.52 -4.55
N GLU A 359 -51.85 -32.57 -5.32
CA GLU A 359 -53.09 -32.65 -6.12
C GLU A 359 -53.69 -34.05 -5.88
N VAL A 360 -54.95 -34.24 -5.46
CA VAL A 360 -56.25 -34.08 -6.15
C VAL A 360 -57.38 -34.40 -5.10
N PRO A 361 -58.70 -34.17 -5.28
CA PRO A 361 -59.49 -33.16 -6.03
C PRO A 361 -60.50 -32.37 -5.15
N GLU A 362 -60.98 -31.22 -5.63
CA GLU A 362 -62.43 -30.95 -5.59
C GLU A 362 -62.82 -29.86 -6.62
N ALA A 363 -63.91 -30.12 -7.33
CA ALA A 363 -64.59 -29.23 -8.26
C ALA A 363 -66.08 -29.20 -7.84
N PRO A 364 -67.00 -28.42 -8.46
CA PRO A 364 -66.87 -27.21 -9.31
C PRO A 364 -67.91 -26.11 -8.96
N VAL A 365 -67.69 -24.83 -9.30
CA VAL A 365 -68.81 -23.91 -9.67
C VAL A 365 -68.37 -22.87 -10.73
N LYS A 366 -69.16 -22.79 -11.81
CA LYS A 366 -69.09 -21.83 -12.93
C LYS A 366 -69.74 -20.48 -12.61
N LYS A 367 -69.33 -19.39 -13.26
CA LYS A 367 -70.12 -18.70 -14.30
C LYS A 367 -69.43 -17.47 -14.92
N GLU A 368 -69.71 -17.32 -16.21
CA GLU A 368 -69.19 -16.38 -17.21
C GLU A 368 -69.72 -14.95 -17.09
N SER A 369 -69.02 -14.04 -17.80
CA SER A 369 -69.52 -13.05 -18.78
C SER A 369 -68.68 -11.77 -18.64
N GLY A 370 -68.19 -11.10 -19.68
CA GLY A 370 -68.57 -11.10 -21.08
C GLY A 370 -68.68 -9.64 -21.55
N SER A 371 -67.74 -9.24 -22.41
CA SER A 371 -67.82 -8.20 -23.45
C SER A 371 -67.84 -6.69 -23.09
N VAL A 372 -67.07 -5.94 -23.90
CA VAL A 372 -67.47 -4.76 -24.72
C VAL A 372 -66.41 -3.63 -24.71
N GLU A 373 -65.61 -3.60 -25.78
CA GLU A 373 -64.92 -2.44 -26.40
C GLU A 373 -65.95 -1.55 -27.17
N PRO A 374 -65.66 -0.39 -27.84
CA PRO A 374 -64.37 0.24 -28.18
C PRO A 374 -64.35 1.80 -28.23
N ASN A 375 -63.21 2.33 -28.74
CA ASN A 375 -63.06 3.43 -29.73
C ASN A 375 -62.89 4.88 -29.23
N GLN A 376 -61.73 5.51 -29.47
CA GLN A 376 -61.35 6.23 -30.71
C GLN A 376 -59.90 6.75 -30.62
N THR A 377 -58.96 6.34 -31.49
CA THR A 377 -58.56 6.94 -32.80
C THR A 377 -58.02 8.38 -32.69
N GLN A 378 -56.76 8.71 -32.99
CA GLN A 378 -56.15 9.04 -34.30
C GLN A 378 -54.84 9.82 -34.02
N LYS A 379 -53.77 9.92 -34.83
CA LYS A 379 -53.26 9.32 -36.08
C LYS A 379 -51.94 10.09 -36.38
N LYS A 380 -50.93 9.43 -36.93
CA LYS A 380 -50.21 9.72 -38.21
C LYS A 380 -48.67 9.58 -38.17
N GLU A 381 -48.24 8.47 -38.77
CA GLU A 381 -47.06 8.26 -39.64
C GLU A 381 -47.11 9.13 -40.93
N PRO A 382 -46.08 9.24 -41.84
CA PRO A 382 -45.30 8.10 -42.37
C PRO A 382 -43.86 8.27 -42.96
N ALA A 383 -43.14 7.13 -42.98
CA ALA A 383 -42.41 6.45 -44.07
C ALA A 383 -41.31 7.09 -45.00
N LYS A 384 -40.26 6.26 -45.16
CA LYS A 384 -39.42 5.91 -46.36
C LYS A 384 -38.16 6.72 -46.72
N GLY A 385 -37.04 5.99 -46.87
CA GLY A 385 -35.90 6.39 -47.71
C GLY A 385 -34.57 5.70 -47.37
N GLU A 386 -34.04 4.91 -48.30
CA GLU A 386 -32.84 4.05 -48.23
C GLU A 386 -31.47 4.75 -48.24
N LYS A 387 -30.45 3.97 -47.82
CA LYS A 387 -29.00 3.98 -48.17
C LYS A 387 -28.03 4.94 -47.44
N GLY A 388 -27.33 4.33 -46.47
CA GLY A 388 -25.86 4.28 -46.32
C GLY A 388 -25.03 5.56 -46.40
N GLU A 389 -24.35 5.91 -45.30
CA GLU A 389 -23.00 6.45 -45.35
C GLU A 389 -22.31 6.38 -43.97
N LEU A 390 -21.00 6.21 -44.01
CA LEU A 390 -20.09 5.81 -42.94
C LEU A 390 -19.95 6.85 -41.82
N LYS A 391 -19.65 6.33 -40.63
CA LYS A 391 -19.31 7.03 -39.38
C LYS A 391 -18.35 8.22 -39.60
N LYS A 392 -18.87 9.45 -39.50
CA LYS A 392 -18.05 10.66 -39.36
C LYS A 392 -17.50 10.76 -37.92
N SER A 393 -16.32 10.17 -37.76
CA SER A 393 -15.11 10.74 -37.14
C SER A 393 -15.23 11.43 -35.77
N VAL A 394 -14.96 10.64 -34.73
CA VAL A 394 -14.59 11.03 -33.36
C VAL A 394 -13.45 12.06 -33.32
N LEU A 395 -12.61 12.14 -34.36
CA LEU A 395 -11.50 13.10 -34.45
C LEU A 395 -11.96 14.56 -34.65
N GLN A 396 -13.13 14.81 -35.25
CA GLN A 396 -13.67 16.17 -35.32
C GLN A 396 -14.20 16.64 -33.96
N SER A 397 -14.74 15.73 -33.15
CA SER A 397 -15.16 15.99 -31.78
C SER A 397 -13.96 16.22 -30.85
N LEU A 398 -12.88 15.45 -31.03
CA LEU A 398 -11.64 15.61 -30.26
C LEU A 398 -10.93 16.95 -30.55
N LYS A 399 -10.89 17.37 -31.83
CA LYS A 399 -10.33 18.68 -32.21
C LYS A 399 -11.12 19.85 -31.65
N LYS A 400 -12.46 19.73 -31.56
CA LYS A 400 -13.31 20.76 -30.93
C LYS A 400 -13.14 20.81 -29.40
N PHE A 401 -12.84 19.68 -28.77
CA PHE A 401 -12.58 19.61 -27.34
C PHE A 401 -11.21 20.20 -26.98
N GLN A 402 -10.14 19.83 -27.71
CA GLN A 402 -8.80 20.38 -27.50
C GLN A 402 -8.72 21.89 -27.79
N ALA A 403 -9.47 22.38 -28.78
CA ALA A 403 -9.54 23.82 -29.06
C ALA A 403 -10.25 24.60 -27.93
N ARG A 404 -11.27 24.00 -27.28
CA ARG A 404 -11.93 24.59 -26.12
C ARG A 404 -11.06 24.56 -24.87
N ALA A 405 -10.32 23.47 -24.63
CA ALA A 405 -9.37 23.35 -23.53
C ALA A 405 -8.25 24.41 -23.62
N LYS A 406 -7.65 24.58 -24.82
CA LYS A 406 -6.60 25.60 -25.04
C LYS A 406 -7.11 27.03 -24.89
N ALA A 407 -8.36 27.32 -25.30
CA ALA A 407 -8.96 28.64 -25.12
C ALA A 407 -9.30 28.95 -23.65
N GLN A 408 -9.61 27.93 -22.85
CA GLN A 408 -9.85 28.04 -21.42
C GLN A 408 -8.53 28.29 -20.65
N GLU A 409 -7.45 27.62 -21.07
CA GLU A 409 -6.10 27.80 -20.51
C GLU A 409 -5.52 29.19 -20.77
N GLN A 410 -5.72 29.75 -21.97
CA GLN A 410 -5.29 31.12 -22.29
C GLN A 410 -6.07 32.18 -21.48
N LYS A 411 -7.37 31.97 -21.26
CA LYS A 411 -8.17 32.86 -20.38
C LYS A 411 -7.69 32.84 -18.93
N ASN A 412 -7.26 31.68 -18.43
CA ASN A 412 -6.73 31.58 -17.07
C ASN A 412 -5.34 32.24 -16.94
N LYS A 413 -4.47 32.13 -17.95
CA LYS A 413 -3.16 32.80 -17.96
C LYS A 413 -3.24 34.33 -18.09
N GLU A 414 -4.26 34.88 -18.74
CA GLU A 414 -4.50 36.34 -18.79
C GLU A 414 -5.10 36.89 -17.48
N ALA A 415 -5.90 36.09 -16.77
CA ALA A 415 -6.45 36.44 -15.47
C ALA A 415 -5.39 36.48 -14.34
N GLU A 416 -4.31 35.69 -14.46
CA GLU A 416 -3.18 35.72 -13.52
C GLU A 416 -2.23 36.90 -13.77
N LYS A 417 -1.99 37.29 -15.04
CA LYS A 417 -1.16 38.47 -15.36
C LYS A 417 -1.77 39.80 -14.92
N THR A 418 -3.09 39.88 -14.75
CA THR A 418 -3.76 41.12 -14.29
C THR A 418 -3.80 41.28 -12.76
N LYS A 419 -3.47 40.24 -11.99
CA LYS A 419 -3.38 40.32 -10.51
C LYS A 419 -1.98 40.66 -9.99
N ALA A 420 -0.94 40.63 -10.84
CA ALA A 420 0.45 40.91 -10.44
C ALA A 420 0.89 42.39 -10.57
N HIS A 421 0.05 43.31 -11.07
CA HIS A 421 0.43 44.71 -11.31
C HIS A 421 -0.24 45.78 -10.43
N LYS A 422 -0.77 45.42 -9.25
CA LYS A 422 -1.25 46.41 -8.26
C LYS A 422 -0.76 46.10 -6.84
N LYS A 423 0.52 46.35 -6.58
CA LYS A 423 1.02 46.63 -5.23
C LYS A 423 2.32 47.43 -5.33
N GLY A 424 2.20 48.74 -5.21
CA GLY A 424 3.31 49.67 -5.23
C GLY A 424 2.83 51.08 -5.52
N ASP A 425 2.30 51.76 -4.51
CA ASP A 425 2.62 53.16 -4.25
C ASP A 425 2.21 53.50 -2.82
N VAL A 426 3.22 53.87 -2.03
CA VAL A 426 3.14 54.47 -0.71
C VAL A 426 3.38 55.95 -0.93
N GLU A 427 2.46 56.81 -0.51
CA GLU A 427 2.75 58.24 -0.35
C GLU A 427 2.54 58.68 1.10
N LEU A 428 3.48 59.52 1.52
CA LEU A 428 3.51 60.34 2.73
C LEU A 428 2.37 61.37 2.76
#